data_AF-A0A1N6CW25-F1
#
_entry.id   AF-A0A1N6CW25-F1
#
_cell.length_a   1.000
_cell.length_b   1.000
_cell.length_c   1.000
_cell.angle_alpha   90.00
_cell.angle_beta   90.00
_cell.angle_gamma   90.00
#
_symmetry.space_group_name_H-M   'P 1'
#
loop_
_entity.id
_entity.type
_entity.pdbx_description
1 polymer ?
#
loop_
_entity_poly.entity_id
_entity_poly.type
_entity_poly.pdbx_seq_one_letter_code
_entity_poly.pdbx_strand_id
1 'polypeptide(L)'
;MKPISQQGISASDLARNLAAPKVAKSEGQGEKAKTDPSQPVVRSVAAEIASQGAPVNAERIAMIKAAIAEGRYPVDPEKIAQQMIALDLDSGRD
;
A
#
# COMPACT_ATOMS: atom_id res chain seq x y z
N MET A 1 -22.64 -17.39 -54.42
CA MET A 1 -22.94 -17.44 -52.97
C MET A 1 -21.71 -18.02 -52.27
N LYS A 2 -21.07 -17.31 -51.33
CA LYS A 2 -19.93 -17.79 -50.54
C LYS A 2 -20.34 -17.81 -49.06
N PRO A 3 -20.09 -18.88 -48.29
CA PRO A 3 -20.49 -18.93 -46.89
C PRO A 3 -19.57 -18.08 -46.02
N ILE A 4 -20.18 -17.29 -45.13
CA ILE A 4 -19.51 -16.57 -44.05
C ILE A 4 -19.12 -17.61 -42.99
N SER A 5 -17.82 -17.79 -42.79
CA SER A 5 -17.30 -18.68 -41.75
C SER A 5 -17.33 -17.96 -40.40
N GLN A 6 -18.12 -18.49 -39.47
CA GLN A 6 -18.19 -18.08 -38.06
C GLN A 6 -16.87 -18.45 -37.37
N GLN A 7 -15.99 -17.47 -37.15
CA GLN A 7 -14.87 -17.60 -36.22
C GLN A 7 -15.39 -17.42 -34.79
N GLY A 8 -15.68 -18.54 -34.14
CA GLY A 8 -15.94 -18.59 -32.70
C GLY A 8 -14.67 -18.26 -31.91
N ILE A 9 -14.83 -17.48 -30.85
CA ILE A 9 -13.84 -17.29 -29.78
C ILE A 9 -13.29 -18.66 -29.36
N SER A 10 -11.97 -18.84 -29.42
CA SER A 10 -11.35 -20.12 -29.09
C SER A 10 -11.26 -20.29 -27.58
N ALA A 11 -11.57 -21.47 -27.05
CA ALA A 11 -11.52 -21.78 -25.61
C ALA A 11 -10.13 -21.48 -24.99
N SER A 12 -9.09 -21.49 -25.81
CA SER A 12 -7.72 -21.13 -25.46
C SER A 12 -7.58 -19.68 -24.97
N ASP A 13 -8.39 -18.75 -25.51
CA ASP A 13 -8.35 -17.34 -25.14
C ASP A 13 -9.02 -17.11 -23.77
N LEU A 14 -10.04 -17.90 -23.44
CA LEU A 14 -10.70 -17.83 -22.13
C LEU A 14 -9.84 -18.41 -21.01
N ALA A 15 -9.07 -19.48 -21.30
CA ALA A 15 -8.19 -20.13 -20.33
C ALA A 15 -7.01 -19.24 -19.89
N ARG A 16 -6.50 -18.37 -20.78
CA ARG A 16 -5.44 -17.41 -20.43
C ARG A 16 -5.90 -16.34 -19.44
N ASN A 17 -7.16 -15.91 -19.54
CA ASN A 17 -7.72 -14.88 -18.68
C ASN A 17 -8.22 -15.39 -17.32
N LEU A 18 -8.37 -16.72 -17.16
CA LEU A 18 -8.81 -17.34 -15.90
C LEU A 18 -7.64 -17.93 -15.08
N ALA A 19 -6.41 -17.84 -15.59
CA ALA A 19 -5.21 -18.15 -14.81
C ALA A 19 -5.02 -17.07 -13.73
N ALA A 20 -5.51 -17.38 -12.53
CA ALA A 20 -5.40 -16.58 -11.32
C ALA A 20 -3.97 -16.06 -11.07
N PRO A 21 -3.82 -14.88 -10.44
CA PRO A 21 -2.52 -14.31 -10.15
C PRO A 21 -1.80 -15.26 -9.20
N LYS A 22 -0.68 -15.79 -9.66
CA LYS A 22 0.28 -16.46 -8.80
C LYS A 22 0.71 -15.40 -7.78
N VAL A 23 0.25 -15.55 -6.54
CA VAL A 23 0.70 -14.79 -5.37
C VAL A 23 2.19 -15.11 -5.17
N ALA A 24 3.02 -14.46 -5.97
CA ALA A 24 4.42 -14.27 -5.66
C ALA A 24 4.42 -13.34 -4.45
N LYS A 25 4.74 -13.94 -3.31
CA LYS A 25 5.14 -13.27 -2.08
C LYS A 25 6.28 -12.31 -2.44
N SER A 26 5.93 -11.06 -2.71
CA SER A 26 6.88 -9.96 -2.78
C SER A 26 6.98 -9.42 -1.37
N GLU A 27 7.98 -9.92 -0.65
CA GLU A 27 8.61 -9.18 0.42
C GLU A 27 8.97 -7.79 -0.12
N GLY A 28 8.77 -6.78 0.73
CA GLY A 28 8.90 -5.39 0.37
C GLY A 28 10.24 -5.12 -0.28
N GLN A 29 10.19 -4.75 -1.56
CA GLN A 29 11.33 -4.16 -2.23
C GLN A 29 10.85 -2.82 -2.76
N GLY A 30 11.24 -1.78 -2.03
CA GLY A 30 11.16 -0.40 -2.49
C GLY A 30 12.10 -0.23 -3.68
N GLU A 31 11.70 -0.74 -4.83
CA GLU A 31 12.38 -0.44 -6.07
C GLU A 31 11.80 0.89 -6.57
N LYS A 32 12.53 1.98 -6.32
CA LYS A 32 12.32 3.24 -7.03
C LYS A 32 12.64 3.00 -8.51
N ALA A 33 11.67 2.45 -9.24
CA ALA A 33 11.72 2.38 -10.68
C ALA A 33 11.87 3.81 -11.20
N LYS A 34 13.04 4.12 -11.78
CA LYS A 34 13.30 5.37 -12.49
C LYS A 34 12.25 5.50 -13.59
N THR A 35 11.23 6.29 -13.32
CA THR A 35 10.12 6.51 -14.24
C THR A 35 10.58 7.59 -15.21
N ASP A 36 10.71 7.24 -16.49
CA ASP A 36 10.93 8.20 -17.57
C ASP A 36 9.74 9.20 -17.57
N PRO A 37 9.98 10.51 -17.44
CA PRO A 37 8.91 11.50 -17.34
C PRO A 37 8.07 11.65 -18.62
N SER A 38 8.47 11.00 -19.72
CA SER A 38 7.78 11.09 -21.02
C SER A 38 6.74 9.98 -21.25
N GLN A 39 6.58 9.03 -20.33
CA GLN A 39 5.61 7.94 -20.46
C GLN A 39 4.29 8.30 -19.76
N PRO A 40 3.12 8.16 -20.43
CA PRO A 40 1.83 8.35 -19.78
C PRO A 40 1.63 7.28 -18.70
N VAL A 41 1.70 7.70 -17.44
CA VAL A 41 1.48 6.81 -16.29
C VAL A 41 -0.01 6.55 -16.15
N VAL A 42 -0.45 5.33 -16.45
CA VAL A 42 -1.83 4.90 -16.20
C VAL A 42 -2.03 4.81 -14.69
N ARG A 43 -2.70 5.81 -14.10
CA ARG A 43 -3.10 5.78 -12.69
C ARG A 43 -4.30 4.84 -12.54
N SER A 44 -4.12 3.79 -11.76
CA SER A 44 -5.24 2.93 -11.39
C SER A 44 -6.07 3.58 -10.29
N VAL A 45 -7.35 3.21 -10.19
CA VAL A 45 -8.25 3.63 -9.10
C VAL A 45 -7.67 3.25 -7.73
N ALA A 46 -6.98 2.11 -7.64
CA ALA A 46 -6.29 1.71 -6.42
C ALA A 46 -5.17 2.68 -6.02
N ALA A 47 -4.41 3.21 -6.99
CA ALA A 47 -3.38 4.22 -6.73
C ALA A 47 -3.98 5.56 -6.26
N GLU A 48 -5.16 5.92 -6.78
CA GLU A 48 -5.89 7.11 -6.34
C GLU A 48 -6.41 6.96 -4.91
N ILE A 49 -6.97 5.80 -4.54
CA ILE A 49 -7.42 5.54 -3.17
C ILE A 49 -6.22 5.50 -2.19
N ALA A 50 -5.10 4.89 -2.58
CA ALA A 50 -3.89 4.88 -1.76
C ALA A 50 -3.34 6.31 -1.51
N SER A 51 -3.51 7.21 -2.48
CA SER A 51 -3.10 8.62 -2.33
C SER A 51 -3.94 9.41 -1.31
N GLN A 52 -5.16 8.96 -1.02
CA GLN A 52 -6.03 9.57 0.01
C GLN A 52 -5.60 9.19 1.44
N GLY A 53 -4.77 8.16 1.58
CA GLY A 53 -4.21 7.72 2.87
C GLY A 53 -5.19 6.93 3.74
N ALA A 54 -4.67 6.40 4.85
CA ALA A 54 -5.49 5.69 5.83
C ALA A 54 -6.41 6.68 6.58
N PRO A 55 -7.62 6.26 6.99
CA PRO A 55 -8.50 7.10 7.80
C PRO A 55 -7.84 7.53 9.11
N VAL A 56 -7.76 8.84 9.35
CA VAL A 56 -7.22 9.43 10.58
C VAL A 56 -8.36 9.78 11.53
N ASN A 57 -8.22 9.40 12.81
CA ASN A 57 -9.18 9.77 13.85
C ASN A 57 -8.81 11.14 14.47
N ALA A 58 -9.45 12.21 13.98
CA ALA A 58 -9.22 13.57 14.45
C ALA A 58 -9.64 13.78 15.92
N GLU A 59 -10.71 13.14 16.37
CA GLU A 59 -11.21 13.22 17.74
C GLU A 59 -10.16 12.71 18.74
N ARG A 60 -9.58 11.55 18.46
CA ARG A 60 -8.52 10.96 19.28
C ARG A 60 -7.31 11.88 19.37
N ILE A 61 -6.93 12.54 18.27
CA ILE A 61 -5.81 13.47 18.25
C ILE A 61 -6.11 14.69 19.13
N ALA A 62 -7.32 15.26 19.02
CA ALA A 62 -7.73 16.40 19.83
C ALA A 62 -7.70 16.07 21.34
N MET A 63 -8.21 14.90 21.73
CA MET A 63 -8.17 14.43 23.12
C MET A 63 -6.74 14.29 23.66
N ILE A 64 -5.84 13.68 22.87
CA ILE A 64 -4.43 13.51 23.28
C ILE A 64 -3.75 14.87 23.42
N LYS A 65 -3.97 15.79 22.47
CA LYS A 65 -3.41 17.15 22.53
C LYS A 65 -3.86 17.91 23.78
N ALA A 66 -5.14 17.83 24.13
CA ALA A 66 -5.66 18.43 25.35
C ALA A 66 -4.98 17.84 26.60
N ALA A 67 -4.91 16.52 26.70
CA ALA A 67 -4.27 15.85 27.85
C ALA A 67 -2.79 16.22 28.03
N ILE A 68 -2.06 16.42 26.93
CA ILE A 68 -0.67 16.90 26.96
C ILE A 68 -0.61 18.35 27.44
N ALA A 69 -1.46 19.23 26.91
CA ALA A 69 -1.51 20.64 27.31
C ALA A 69 -1.86 20.82 28.80
N GLU A 70 -2.70 19.94 29.33
CA GLU A 70 -3.08 19.91 30.74
C GLU A 70 -2.05 19.21 31.63
N GLY A 71 -0.98 18.63 31.07
CA GLY A 71 0.03 17.89 31.80
C GLY A 71 -0.47 16.57 32.41
N ARG A 72 -1.60 16.03 31.93
CA ARG A 72 -2.20 14.77 32.44
C ARG A 72 -1.90 13.56 31.57
N TYR A 73 -1.22 13.74 30.44
CA TYR A 73 -0.81 12.63 29.60
C TYR A 73 0.22 11.75 30.35
N PRO A 74 -0.02 10.44 30.50
CA PRO A 74 0.83 9.59 31.32
C PRO A 74 2.20 9.37 30.67
N VAL A 75 3.27 9.57 31.44
CA VAL A 75 4.64 9.24 31.06
C VAL A 75 4.98 7.87 31.63
N ASP A 76 5.20 6.92 30.73
CA ASP A 76 5.51 5.53 31.06
C ASP A 76 6.97 5.23 30.66
N PRO A 77 7.90 5.07 31.63
CA PRO A 77 9.31 4.88 31.34
C PRO A 77 9.59 3.56 30.61
N GLU A 78 8.81 2.51 30.86
CA GLU A 78 9.00 1.23 30.17
C GLU A 78 8.64 1.35 28.69
N LYS A 79 7.52 2.03 28.37
CA LYS A 79 7.14 2.28 26.97
C LYS A 79 8.18 3.13 26.24
N ILE A 80 8.76 4.12 26.92
CA ILE A 80 9.82 4.94 26.33
C ILE A 80 11.04 4.07 26.02
N ALA A 81 11.51 3.27 26.98
CA ALA A 81 12.65 2.38 26.79
C ALA A 81 12.42 1.38 25.63
N GLN A 82 11.23 0.79 25.56
CA GLN A 82 10.86 -0.12 24.46
C GLN A 82 10.92 0.57 23.10
N GLN A 83 10.41 1.80 22.99
CA GLN A 83 10.47 2.54 21.72
C GLN A 83 11.89 2.98 21.35
N MET A 84 12.73 3.33 22.32
CA MET A 84 14.14 3.63 22.05
C MET A 84 14.87 2.41 21.48
N ILE A 85 14.68 1.22 22.07
CA ILE A 85 15.25 -0.03 21.56
C ILE A 85 14.72 -0.33 20.16
N ALA A 86 13.42 -0.19 19.92
CA ALA A 86 12.82 -0.46 18.62
C ALA A 86 13.40 0.43 17.51
N LEU A 87 13.60 1.72 17.80
CA LEU A 87 14.20 2.67 16.85
C LEU A 87 15.68 2.37 16.60
N ASP A 88 16.45 2.03 17.64
CA ASP A 88 17.86 1.67 17.53
C ASP A 88 18.06 0.42 16.64
N LEU A 89 17.24 -0.62 16.87
CA LEU A 89 17.23 -1.86 16.08
C LEU A 89 16.82 -1.66 14.61
N ASP A 90 16.00 -0.66 14.31
CA ASP A 90 15.62 -0.31 12.94
C ASP A 90 16.71 0.51 12.25
N SER A 91 17.38 1.41 12.99
CA SER A 91 18.47 2.25 12.47
C SER A 91 19.80 1.51 12.25
N GLY A 92 19.97 0.31 12.82
CA GLY A 92 21.14 -0.56 12.59
C GLY A 92 20.97 -1.58 11.46
N ARG A 93 19.88 -1.51 10.68
CA ARG A 93 19.53 -2.43 9.58
C ARG A 93 19.80 -1.86 8.18
N ASP A 94 20.81 -0.98 8.06
CA ASP A 94 21.32 -0.48 6.77
C ASP A 94 22.69 -1.11 6.40
#